data_AF-A0A2J7ZVK6-F1
#
_entry.id   AF-A0A2J7ZVK6-F1
#
_cell.length_a   1.000
_cell.length_b   1.000
_cell.length_c   1.000
_cell.angle_alpha   90.00
_cell.angle_beta   90.00
_cell.angle_gamma   90.00
#
_symmetry.space_group_name_H-M   'P 1'
#
loop_
_entity.id
_entity.type
_entity.pdbx_description
1 polymer ?
#
loop_
_entity_poly.entity_id
_entity_poly.type
_entity_poly.pdbx_seq_one_letter_code
_entity_poly.pdbx_strand_id
1 'polypeptide(L)'
;MSDVEDLTAEEVAEEGDDGPLEAQLEDVDTELREGPCTESVSRFGRLTSGPEESIWTFLCEAQLVGFEQARKQFLEVGRDSRPVMRAAYECFRTGATPDTIMAQVADNGGHDTFYGLLYVGLWEEAHGDAAAARKAITSAVQTQYAQRSGDYMASLARVHCLRRGWPTEA
;
A
#
# COMPACT_ATOMS: atom_id res chain seq x y z
N MET A 1 -80.82 35.15 -13.67
CA MET A 1 -79.49 35.20 -13.02
C MET A 1 -78.83 33.88 -13.39
N SER A 2 -78.19 33.83 -14.56
CA SER A 2 -76.77 34.21 -14.78
C SER A 2 -75.86 33.10 -14.23
N ASP A 3 -75.26 32.28 -15.09
CA ASP A 3 -73.88 32.43 -15.62
C ASP A 3 -72.91 31.63 -14.70
N VAL A 4 -72.25 30.55 -15.12
CA VAL A 4 -71.10 30.41 -16.06
C VAL A 4 -69.76 30.33 -15.31
N GLU A 5 -69.06 29.22 -15.59
CA GLU A 5 -67.60 29.00 -15.75
C GLU A 5 -66.57 29.03 -14.60
N ASP A 6 -65.50 28.27 -14.92
CA ASP A 6 -64.07 28.42 -14.60
C ASP A 6 -63.46 27.61 -13.43
N LEU A 7 -62.71 26.51 -13.71
CA LEU A 7 -61.31 26.40 -14.21
C LEU A 7 -60.32 26.43 -13.01
N THR A 8 -59.19 25.73 -12.91
CA THR A 8 -58.55 24.54 -13.53
C THR A 8 -57.28 24.28 -12.70
N ALA A 9 -56.76 23.05 -12.81
CA ALA A 9 -55.34 22.68 -12.89
C ALA A 9 -54.33 23.12 -11.79
N GLU A 10 -53.70 22.12 -11.17
CA GLU A 10 -52.23 21.90 -11.22
C GLU A 10 -51.98 20.46 -10.69
N GLU A 11 -51.67 19.51 -11.60
CA GLU A 11 -50.31 18.95 -11.85
C GLU A 11 -49.91 17.93 -10.77
N VAL A 12 -50.04 16.60 -10.94
CA VAL A 12 -49.37 15.65 -11.85
C VAL A 12 -47.84 15.74 -11.81
N ALA A 13 -47.20 14.56 -11.70
CA ALA A 13 -45.79 14.22 -11.96
C ALA A 13 -44.91 14.08 -10.69
N GLU A 14 -44.18 13.00 -10.39
CA GLU A 14 -43.94 11.70 -11.03
C GLU A 14 -43.62 10.66 -9.95
N GLU A 15 -44.04 9.42 -10.16
CA GLU A 15 -43.43 8.26 -9.50
C GLU A 15 -42.05 8.04 -10.13
N GLY A 16 -41.00 8.33 -9.37
CA GLY A 16 -39.63 7.92 -9.68
C GLY A 16 -39.45 6.45 -9.34
N ASP A 17 -39.35 5.63 -10.39
CA ASP A 17 -38.88 4.25 -10.39
C ASP A 17 -37.45 4.19 -9.81
N ASP A 18 -37.31 3.89 -8.52
CA ASP A 18 -36.03 3.51 -7.92
C ASP A 18 -35.68 2.09 -8.39
N GLY A 19 -35.11 2.01 -9.60
CA GLY A 19 -34.44 0.83 -10.12
C GLY A 19 -33.32 0.34 -9.19
N PRO A 20 -32.90 -0.93 -9.31
CA PRO A 20 -32.05 -1.56 -8.31
C PRO A 20 -30.67 -0.88 -8.23
N LEU A 21 -30.27 -0.54 -6.99
CA LEU A 21 -28.99 0.03 -6.54
C LEU A 21 -27.73 -0.79 -6.92
N GLU A 22 -27.87 -1.83 -7.74
CA GLU A 22 -26.83 -2.80 -8.07
C GLU A 22 -26.01 -2.41 -9.30
N ALA A 23 -26.49 -1.45 -10.11
CA ALA A 23 -25.79 -0.99 -11.31
C ALA A 23 -24.69 0.06 -11.04
N GLN A 24 -24.65 0.68 -9.85
CA GLN A 24 -23.67 1.73 -9.54
C GLN A 24 -22.36 1.20 -8.93
N LEU A 25 -22.29 -0.10 -8.59
CA LEU A 25 -21.07 -0.73 -8.07
C LEU A 25 -20.15 -1.22 -9.19
N GLU A 26 -20.66 -1.53 -10.39
CA GLU A 26 -19.86 -2.03 -11.50
C GLU A 26 -19.14 -0.92 -12.30
N ASP A 27 -19.63 0.32 -12.26
CA ASP A 27 -18.97 1.46 -12.94
C ASP A 27 -17.71 1.93 -12.21
N VAL A 28 -17.67 1.86 -10.87
CA VAL A 28 -16.46 2.20 -10.08
C VAL A 28 -15.32 1.23 -10.36
N ASP A 29 -15.62 -0.07 -10.46
CA ASP A 29 -14.63 -1.10 -10.78
C ASP A 29 -14.13 -0.99 -12.23
N THR A 30 -14.95 -0.46 -13.14
CA THR A 30 -14.58 -0.29 -14.56
C THR A 30 -13.71 0.95 -14.78
N GLU A 31 -13.98 2.10 -14.14
CA GLU A 31 -13.07 3.27 -14.20
C GLU A 31 -11.72 3.01 -13.53
N LEU A 32 -11.67 2.18 -12.49
CA LEU A 32 -10.42 1.70 -11.88
C LEU A 32 -9.58 0.82 -12.82
N ARG A 33 -10.20 0.22 -13.85
CA ARG A 33 -9.55 -0.71 -14.77
C ARG A 33 -8.95 -0.05 -16.01
N GLU A 34 -9.45 1.11 -16.41
CA GLU A 34 -9.11 1.75 -17.70
C GLU A 34 -8.50 3.17 -17.56
N GLY A 35 -8.46 3.76 -16.37
CA GLY A 35 -7.72 5.01 -16.12
C GLY A 35 -6.19 4.77 -16.03
N PRO A 36 -5.33 5.72 -16.44
CA PRO A 36 -3.90 5.58 -16.20
C PRO A 36 -3.69 5.50 -14.68
N CYS A 37 -3.25 4.34 -14.18
CA CYS A 37 -3.04 4.09 -12.74
C CYS A 37 -2.20 5.17 -12.04
N THR A 38 -1.44 5.96 -12.80
CA THR A 38 -0.62 7.08 -12.33
C THR A 38 -1.42 8.24 -11.72
N GLU A 39 -2.66 8.47 -12.17
CA GLU A 39 -3.42 9.67 -11.77
C GLU A 39 -4.11 9.49 -10.41
N SER A 40 -4.58 8.27 -10.10
CA SER A 40 -5.17 7.92 -8.81
C SER A 40 -4.16 7.95 -7.66
N VAL A 41 -2.89 7.58 -7.91
CA VAL A 41 -1.83 7.63 -6.88
C VAL A 41 -1.47 9.08 -6.51
N SER A 42 -1.46 9.98 -7.50
CA SER A 42 -1.17 11.40 -7.30
C SER A 42 -2.18 12.14 -6.42
N ARG A 43 -3.42 11.64 -6.33
CA ARG A 43 -4.47 12.20 -5.46
C ARG A 43 -4.47 11.58 -4.06
N PHE A 44 -4.03 10.33 -3.93
CA PHE A 44 -3.94 9.61 -2.64
C PHE A 44 -2.77 10.09 -1.77
N GLY A 45 -1.65 10.51 -2.36
CA GLY A 45 -0.43 10.94 -1.64
C GLY A 45 -0.52 12.23 -0.80
N ARG A 46 -1.69 12.87 -0.65
CA ARG A 46 -1.83 14.17 0.03
C ARG A 46 -2.40 14.14 1.43
N LEU A 47 -2.92 13.01 1.94
CA LEU A 47 -3.73 13.03 3.16
C LEU A 47 -3.14 12.31 4.38
N THR A 48 -2.30 11.29 4.22
CA THR A 48 -1.67 10.62 5.37
C THR A 48 -0.45 9.83 4.87
N SER A 49 0.77 10.33 5.02
CA SER A 49 1.90 9.49 4.64
C SER A 49 3.11 9.77 5.53
N GLY A 50 3.29 8.89 6.51
CA GLY A 50 4.59 8.72 7.13
C GLY A 50 5.56 8.03 6.14
N PRO A 51 6.82 7.85 6.56
CA PRO A 51 7.84 7.19 5.77
C PRO A 51 7.50 5.73 5.44
N GLU A 52 6.68 5.07 6.26
CA GLU A 52 6.18 3.72 5.97
C GLU A 52 5.23 3.71 4.77
N GLU A 53 4.21 4.58 4.77
CA GLU A 53 3.24 4.66 3.67
C GLU A 53 3.89 5.05 2.35
N SER A 54 4.91 5.91 2.36
CA SER A 54 5.71 6.22 1.17
C SER A 54 6.41 5.00 0.60
N ILE A 55 7.02 4.17 1.45
CA ILE A 55 7.70 2.94 1.01
C ILE A 55 6.68 1.96 0.44
N TRP A 56 5.52 1.77 1.07
CA TRP A 56 4.48 0.88 0.57
C TRP A 56 3.91 1.34 -0.78
N THR A 57 3.66 2.64 -0.93
CA THR A 57 3.23 3.22 -2.19
C THR A 57 4.26 2.96 -3.28
N PHE A 58 5.53 3.21 -2.99
CA PHE A 58 6.64 2.92 -3.91
C PHE A 58 6.70 1.44 -4.31
N LEU A 59 6.56 0.51 -3.35
CA LEU A 59 6.62 -0.93 -3.66
C LEU A 59 5.49 -1.36 -4.60
N CYS A 60 4.28 -0.82 -4.40
CA CYS A 60 3.15 -1.05 -5.30
C CYS A 60 3.41 -0.47 -6.69
N GLU A 61 3.89 0.77 -6.78
CA GLU A 61 4.25 1.41 -8.05
C GLU A 61 5.38 0.66 -8.77
N ALA A 62 6.37 0.16 -8.04
CA ALA A 62 7.50 -0.57 -8.60
C ALA A 62 7.05 -1.85 -9.34
N GLN A 63 5.95 -2.47 -8.94
CA GLN A 63 5.36 -3.60 -9.66
C GLN A 63 4.67 -3.18 -10.98
N LEU A 64 4.20 -1.93 -11.08
CA LEU A 64 3.49 -1.41 -12.26
C LEU A 64 4.42 -0.76 -13.27
N VAL A 65 5.31 0.13 -12.81
CA VAL A 65 6.18 0.96 -13.66
C VAL A 65 7.66 0.58 -13.58
N GLY A 66 8.03 -0.32 -12.67
CA GLY A 66 9.41 -0.71 -12.41
C GLY A 66 10.12 0.18 -11.38
N PHE A 67 11.17 -0.36 -10.75
CA PHE A 67 11.91 0.27 -9.63
C PHE A 67 12.39 1.70 -9.94
N GLU A 68 13.09 1.89 -11.06
CA GLU A 68 13.68 3.19 -11.43
C GLU A 68 12.63 4.27 -11.69
N GLN A 69 11.46 3.89 -12.23
CA GLN A 69 10.39 4.83 -12.55
C GLN A 69 9.54 5.15 -11.32
N ALA A 70 9.32 4.18 -10.43
CA ALA A 70 8.72 4.42 -9.11
C ALA A 70 9.60 5.36 -8.28
N ARG A 71 10.94 5.26 -8.40
CA ARG A 71 11.86 6.11 -7.61
C ARG A 71 11.72 7.59 -7.95
N LYS A 72 11.44 7.91 -9.22
CA LYS A 72 11.21 9.29 -9.67
C LYS A 72 9.92 9.90 -9.10
N GLN A 73 8.97 9.05 -8.69
CA GLN A 73 7.68 9.43 -8.14
C GLN A 73 7.62 9.24 -6.61
N PHE A 74 8.77 8.91 -6.00
CA PHE A 74 8.86 8.60 -4.58
C PHE A 74 8.39 9.78 -3.72
N LEU A 75 7.45 9.51 -2.83
CA LEU A 75 6.80 10.52 -2.00
C LEU A 75 7.72 11.00 -0.87
N GLU A 76 8.05 12.29 -0.88
CA GLU A 76 8.88 12.91 0.14
C GLU A 76 8.07 13.25 1.40
N VAL A 77 8.42 12.63 2.53
CA VAL A 77 7.72 12.79 3.81
C VAL A 77 8.66 13.20 4.95
N GLY A 78 8.06 13.55 6.08
CA GLY A 78 8.77 13.95 7.29
C GLY A 78 9.70 12.86 7.86
N ARG A 79 10.64 13.29 8.69
CA ARG A 79 11.67 12.43 9.28
C ARG A 79 11.09 11.47 10.32
N ASP A 80 11.31 10.16 10.14
CA ASP A 80 11.01 9.15 11.17
C ASP A 80 11.94 9.29 12.39
N SER A 81 11.40 9.00 13.58
CA SER A 81 12.17 8.91 14.83
C SER A 81 13.01 7.63 14.90
N ARG A 82 12.52 6.52 14.33
CA ARG A 82 13.17 5.20 14.32
C ARG A 82 14.35 5.18 13.32
N PRO A 83 15.58 4.84 13.75
CA PRO A 83 16.75 4.80 12.87
C PRO A 83 16.61 3.84 11.68
N VAL A 84 16.11 2.61 11.92
CA VAL A 84 15.92 1.59 10.87
C VAL A 84 14.96 2.08 9.79
N MET A 85 13.84 2.69 10.17
CA MET A 85 12.88 3.22 9.20
C MET A 85 13.45 4.36 8.38
N ARG A 86 14.24 5.24 9.00
CA ARG A 86 14.90 6.34 8.29
C ARG A 86 15.90 5.82 7.25
N ALA A 87 16.66 4.78 7.60
CA ALA A 87 17.57 4.15 6.66
C ALA A 87 16.81 3.43 5.54
N ALA A 88 15.73 2.71 5.84
CA ALA A 88 14.89 2.08 4.82
C ALA A 88 14.34 3.14 3.85
N TYR A 89 13.74 4.20 4.37
CA TYR A 89 13.22 5.30 3.56
C TYR A 89 14.30 5.91 2.64
N GLU A 90 15.48 6.21 3.18
CA GLU A 90 16.59 6.76 2.39
C GLU A 90 17.09 5.77 1.33
N CYS A 91 17.11 4.48 1.65
CA CYS A 91 17.50 3.39 0.75
C CYS A 91 16.54 3.32 -0.45
N PHE A 92 15.22 3.38 -0.23
CA PHE A 92 14.23 3.39 -1.30
C PHE A 92 14.25 4.69 -2.11
N ARG A 93 14.45 5.83 -1.45
CA ARG A 93 14.53 7.15 -2.09
C ARG A 93 15.73 7.28 -3.01
N THR A 94 16.90 6.82 -2.57
CA THR A 94 18.16 6.96 -3.30
C THR A 94 18.48 5.78 -4.21
N GLY A 95 17.88 4.61 -3.95
CA GLY A 95 18.31 3.36 -4.57
C GLY A 95 19.66 2.85 -4.02
N ALA A 96 20.05 3.28 -2.81
CA ALA A 96 21.23 2.74 -2.14
C ALA A 96 21.06 1.26 -1.78
N THR A 97 22.15 0.59 -1.40
CA THR A 97 22.10 -0.82 -1.01
C THR A 97 21.42 -1.02 0.35
N PRO A 98 20.71 -2.14 0.54
CA PRO A 98 19.96 -2.41 1.75
C PRO A 98 20.85 -2.70 2.97
N ASP A 99 22.16 -2.87 2.81
CA ASP A 99 23.15 -2.95 3.91
C ASP A 99 23.07 -1.74 4.86
N THR A 100 22.71 -0.56 4.33
CA THR A 100 22.54 0.65 5.13
C THR A 100 21.42 0.53 6.16
N ILE A 101 20.40 -0.27 5.87
CA ILE A 101 19.27 -0.56 6.77
C ILE A 101 19.75 -1.43 7.94
N MET A 102 20.45 -2.53 7.62
CA MET A 102 20.96 -3.45 8.65
C MET A 102 22.01 -2.81 9.55
N ALA A 103 22.77 -1.84 9.04
CA ALA A 103 23.72 -1.07 9.84
C ALA A 103 23.05 -0.19 10.92
N GLN A 104 21.75 0.10 10.82
CA GLN A 104 21.00 0.85 11.82
C GLN A 104 20.27 -0.02 12.85
N VAL A 105 20.34 -1.35 12.71
CA VAL A 105 19.73 -2.27 13.67
C VAL A 105 20.49 -2.18 14.99
N ALA A 106 19.78 -1.77 16.05
CA ALA A 106 20.35 -1.59 17.38
C ALA A 106 20.02 -2.73 18.35
N ASP A 107 19.22 -3.71 17.94
CA ASP A 107 18.82 -4.85 18.77
C ASP A 107 19.40 -6.18 18.30
N ASN A 108 19.28 -7.19 19.15
CA ASN A 108 19.80 -8.53 18.89
C ASN A 108 18.66 -9.51 18.57
N GLY A 109 18.05 -9.37 17.39
CA GLY A 109 17.00 -10.28 16.91
C GLY A 109 15.58 -9.92 17.33
N GLY A 110 15.36 -8.65 17.72
CA GLY A 110 14.08 -8.14 18.19
C GLY A 110 13.29 -7.41 17.10
N HIS A 111 12.72 -6.28 17.49
CA HIS A 111 11.90 -5.39 16.65
C HIS A 111 12.72 -4.79 15.50
N ASP A 112 13.86 -4.18 15.77
CA ASP A 112 14.68 -3.49 14.76
C ASP A 112 15.25 -4.47 13.74
N THR A 113 15.71 -5.64 14.21
CA THR A 113 16.14 -6.74 13.33
C THR A 113 15.00 -7.21 12.43
N PHE A 114 13.77 -7.35 12.97
CA PHE A 114 12.61 -7.74 12.19
C PHE A 114 12.32 -6.74 11.06
N TYR A 115 12.18 -5.45 11.39
CA TYR A 115 11.91 -4.42 10.39
C TYR A 115 13.06 -4.26 9.40
N GLY A 116 14.31 -4.33 9.85
CA GLY A 116 15.47 -4.28 8.98
C GLY A 116 15.45 -5.39 7.93
N LEU A 117 15.28 -6.64 8.37
CA LEU A 117 15.20 -7.79 7.47
C LEU A 117 13.98 -7.73 6.54
N LEU A 118 12.84 -7.24 7.03
CA LEU A 118 11.63 -7.08 6.23
C LEU A 118 11.87 -6.09 5.07
N TYR A 119 12.38 -4.89 5.35
CA TYR A 119 12.61 -3.88 4.31
C TYR A 119 13.75 -4.25 3.37
N VAL A 120 14.80 -4.91 3.85
CA VAL A 120 15.85 -5.49 2.99
C VAL A 120 15.21 -6.46 1.99
N GLY A 121 14.35 -7.37 2.46
CA GLY A 121 13.71 -8.35 1.59
C GLY A 121 12.79 -7.73 0.54
N LEU A 122 12.00 -6.73 0.93
CA LEU A 122 11.13 -5.99 0.00
C LEU A 122 11.94 -5.20 -1.04
N TRP A 123 13.09 -4.67 -0.65
CA TRP A 123 13.99 -3.97 -1.56
C TRP A 123 14.60 -4.90 -2.61
N GLU A 124 15.06 -6.09 -2.18
CA GLU A 124 15.61 -7.11 -3.08
C GLU A 124 14.55 -7.63 -4.05
N GLU A 125 13.31 -7.81 -3.56
CA GLU A 125 12.19 -8.22 -4.40
C GLU A 125 11.84 -7.17 -5.45
N ALA A 126 11.84 -5.89 -5.06
CA ALA A 126 11.62 -4.78 -6.00
C ALA A 126 12.75 -4.65 -7.04
N HIS A 127 13.96 -5.14 -6.75
CA HIS A 127 15.07 -5.25 -7.69
C HIS A 127 15.06 -6.54 -8.53
N GLY A 128 14.13 -7.45 -8.26
CA GLY A 128 13.98 -8.71 -9.00
C GLY A 128 14.81 -9.87 -8.45
N ASP A 129 15.52 -9.71 -7.32
CA ASP A 129 16.21 -10.82 -6.65
C ASP A 129 15.27 -11.52 -5.64
N ALA A 130 14.42 -12.39 -6.18
CA ALA A 130 13.50 -13.18 -5.37
C ALA A 130 14.21 -14.15 -4.39
N ALA A 131 15.46 -14.54 -4.66
CA ALA A 131 16.20 -15.47 -3.81
C ALA A 131 16.75 -14.77 -2.56
N ALA A 132 17.33 -13.58 -2.74
CA ALA A 132 17.74 -12.70 -1.65
C ALA A 132 16.53 -12.24 -0.83
N ALA A 133 15.44 -11.83 -1.49
CA ALA A 133 14.18 -11.46 -0.84
C ALA A 133 13.64 -12.60 0.04
N ARG A 134 13.58 -13.82 -0.50
CA ARG A 134 13.17 -15.00 0.26
C ARG A 134 14.02 -15.17 1.52
N LYS A 135 15.35 -15.11 1.40
CA LYS A 135 16.25 -15.29 2.54
C LYS A 135 16.00 -14.23 3.62
N ALA A 136 15.86 -12.97 3.24
CA ALA A 136 15.65 -11.87 4.17
C ALA A 136 14.28 -11.96 4.86
N ILE A 137 13.18 -12.13 4.11
CA ILE A 137 11.82 -12.16 4.67
C ILE A 137 11.60 -13.41 5.54
N THR A 138 12.13 -14.57 5.15
CA THR A 138 12.06 -15.78 5.99
C THR A 138 12.85 -15.61 7.29
N SER A 139 14.03 -15.00 7.22
CA SER A 139 14.80 -14.63 8.43
C SER A 139 14.03 -13.64 9.31
N ALA A 140 13.31 -12.68 8.72
CA ALA A 140 12.46 -11.74 9.46
C ALA A 140 11.36 -12.48 10.23
N VAL A 141 10.65 -13.41 9.59
CA VAL A 141 9.60 -14.22 10.23
C VAL A 141 10.13 -15.10 11.36
N GLN A 142 11.39 -15.53 11.27
CA GLN A 142 12.06 -16.33 12.31
C GLN A 142 12.54 -15.52 13.52
N THR A 143 12.51 -14.19 13.47
CA THR A 143 12.90 -13.36 14.62
C THR A 143 12.01 -13.61 15.83
N GLN A 144 12.57 -13.43 17.04
CA GLN A 144 11.83 -13.59 18.28
C GLN A 144 10.65 -12.61 18.37
N TYR A 145 10.83 -11.41 17.81
CA TYR A 145 9.78 -10.41 17.71
C TYR A 145 8.62 -10.92 16.85
N ALA A 146 8.87 -11.37 15.62
CA ALA A 146 7.80 -11.84 14.73
C ALA A 146 7.00 -13.02 15.32
N GLN A 147 7.66 -13.90 16.06
CA GLN A 147 7.02 -15.06 16.69
C GLN A 147 6.15 -14.69 17.91
N ARG A 148 6.42 -13.58 18.59
CA ARG A 148 5.81 -13.26 19.90
C ARG A 148 4.97 -11.99 19.94
N SER A 149 5.21 -11.04 19.03
CA SER A 149 4.65 -9.69 19.13
C SER A 149 3.14 -9.63 18.83
N GLY A 150 2.63 -10.54 18.01
CA GLY A 150 1.28 -10.41 17.44
C GLY A 150 1.12 -9.20 16.52
N ASP A 151 2.23 -8.59 16.10
CA ASP A 151 2.22 -7.36 15.31
C ASP A 151 1.64 -7.59 13.90
N TYR A 152 1.00 -6.55 13.38
CA TYR A 152 0.43 -6.58 12.03
C TYR A 152 1.49 -6.86 10.98
N MET A 153 2.67 -6.23 11.09
CA MET A 153 3.77 -6.38 10.15
C MET A 153 4.37 -7.79 10.20
N ALA A 154 4.43 -8.39 11.39
CA ALA A 154 4.84 -9.79 11.53
C ALA A 154 3.87 -10.74 10.83
N SER A 155 2.57 -10.43 10.90
CA SER A 155 1.53 -11.19 10.19
C SER A 155 1.59 -10.97 8.68
N LEU A 156 1.85 -9.74 8.23
CA LEU A 156 2.10 -9.40 6.83
C LEU A 156 3.28 -10.19 6.27
N ALA A 157 4.41 -10.23 6.99
CA ALA A 157 5.59 -10.99 6.57
C ALA A 157 5.28 -12.50 6.42
N ARG A 158 4.49 -13.07 7.33
CA ARG A 158 4.00 -14.45 7.23
C ARG A 158 3.12 -14.65 5.99
N VAL A 159 2.14 -13.79 5.77
CA VAL A 159 1.25 -13.86 4.60
C VAL A 159 2.05 -13.71 3.31
N HIS A 160 3.03 -12.82 3.28
CA HIS A 160 3.94 -12.66 2.15
C HIS A 160 4.65 -13.97 1.83
N CYS A 161 5.26 -14.62 2.82
CA CYS A 161 5.86 -15.94 2.63
C CYS A 161 4.85 -16.98 2.13
N LEU A 162 3.64 -17.05 2.71
CA LEU A 162 2.60 -17.98 2.29
C LEU A 162 2.19 -17.77 0.83
N ARG A 163 2.02 -16.52 0.39
CA ARG A 163 1.65 -16.18 -0.99
C ARG A 163 2.75 -16.53 -2.00
N ARG A 164 4.02 -16.46 -1.57
CA ARG A 164 5.18 -16.80 -2.40
C ARG A 164 5.60 -18.28 -2.28
N GLY A 165 4.97 -19.06 -1.40
CA GLY A 165 5.33 -20.46 -1.12
C GLY A 165 6.69 -20.59 -0.41
N TRP A 166 7.07 -19.60 0.39
CA TRP A 166 8.34 -19.59 1.13
C TRP A 166 8.18 -20.22 2.52
N PRO A 167 9.23 -20.90 3.03
CA PRO A 167 9.17 -21.54 4.33
C PRO A 167 9.07 -20.50 5.45
N THR A 168 8.05 -20.62 6.29
CA THR A 168 7.84 -19.76 7.48
C THR A 168 8.26 -20.44 8.78
N GLU A 169 8.45 -21.76 8.74
CA GLU A 169 8.87 -22.59 9.87
C GLU A 169 10.41 -22.66 9.87
N ALA A 170 11.03 -22.61 11.06
CA ALA A 170 12.47 -22.78 11.24
C ALA A 170 12.88 -24.25 11.28
#